data_AF-A0AAD4I4I7-F1
#
_entry.id   AF-A0AAD4I4I7-F1
#
_cell.length_a   1.000
_cell.length_b   1.000
_cell.length_c   1.000
_cell.angle_alpha   90.00
_cell.angle_beta   90.00
_cell.angle_gamma   90.00
#
_symmetry.space_group_name_H-M   'P 1'
#
loop_
_entity.id
_entity.type
_entity.pdbx_description
1 polymer ?
#
loop_
_entity_poly.entity_id
_entity_poly.type
_entity_poly.pdbx_seq_one_letter_code
_entity_poly.pdbx_strand_id
1 'polypeptide(L)'
;MRTYDDSFSGQKIYPGKGKLYIRGDSKIFRFQNGKTESLFLQRKNPRKIHWTTLYRRAHKKGLSEEIAKKRTRRTVKHQRAIVGASLDVIKERRSQRPEARSAARAAAVKEGKEKKAAAESAKKAEKAKNAAASARGNAAKVSKQGAKGAAPKVQARTR
;
A
#
# COMPACT_ATOMS: atom_id res chain seq x y z
N MET A 1 17.58 -15.28 -41.70
CA MET A 1 19.06 -15.29 -41.71
C MET A 1 19.56 -14.50 -40.50
N ARG A 2 20.57 -14.97 -39.77
CA ARG A 2 21.03 -14.32 -38.51
C ARG A 2 22.10 -13.26 -38.78
N THR A 3 21.91 -12.07 -38.22
CA THR A 3 22.92 -11.00 -38.17
C THR A 3 23.76 -11.14 -36.91
N TYR A 4 25.08 -11.00 -37.03
CA TYR A 4 26.00 -11.02 -35.90
C TYR A 4 26.50 -9.61 -35.57
N ASP A 5 27.13 -9.45 -34.41
CA ASP A 5 27.82 -8.22 -34.04
C ASP A 5 29.34 -8.44 -34.09
N ASP A 6 30.05 -7.44 -34.60
CA ASP A 6 31.50 -7.40 -34.61
C ASP A 6 32.05 -7.31 -33.19
N SER A 7 32.95 -8.22 -32.85
CA SER A 7 33.54 -8.36 -31.51
C SER A 7 34.46 -7.20 -31.12
N PHE A 8 35.01 -6.47 -32.09
CA PHE A 8 35.86 -5.30 -31.85
C PHE A 8 35.06 -3.99 -31.96
N SER A 9 34.36 -3.79 -33.08
CA SER A 9 33.71 -2.51 -33.38
C SER A 9 32.28 -2.39 -32.85
N GLY A 10 31.58 -3.51 -32.69
CA GLY A 10 30.14 -3.56 -32.40
C GLY A 10 29.23 -3.22 -33.59
N GLN A 11 29.76 -3.23 -34.82
CA GLN A 11 28.96 -3.07 -36.05
C GLN A 11 28.23 -4.37 -36.41
N LYS A 12 27.10 -4.26 -37.11
CA LYS A 12 26.32 -5.40 -37.58
C LYS A 12 27.05 -6.11 -38.73
N ILE A 13 27.22 -7.42 -38.61
CA ILE A 13 27.77 -8.32 -39.62
C ILE A 13 26.62 -9.07 -40.27
N TYR A 14 26.34 -8.70 -41.51
CA TYR A 14 25.37 -9.42 -42.34
C TYR A 14 25.97 -10.70 -42.90
N PRO A 15 25.11 -11.66 -43.28
CA PRO A 15 25.57 -12.90 -43.88
C PRO A 15 26.40 -12.69 -45.14
N GLY A 16 27.46 -13.49 -45.32
CA GLY A 16 28.41 -13.33 -46.44
C GLY A 16 29.43 -12.20 -46.27
N LYS A 17 29.50 -11.55 -45.10
CA LYS A 17 30.50 -10.52 -44.78
C LYS A 17 31.40 -10.93 -43.62
N GLY A 18 32.62 -10.39 -43.64
CA GLY A 18 33.56 -10.47 -42.53
C GLY A 18 34.28 -11.81 -42.41
N LYS A 19 34.87 -12.04 -41.24
CA LYS A 19 35.60 -13.27 -40.90
C LYS A 19 35.27 -13.73 -39.49
N LEU A 20 35.49 -15.01 -39.25
CA LEU A 20 35.36 -15.65 -37.95
C LEU A 20 36.76 -16.10 -37.49
N TYR A 21 37.18 -15.65 -36.32
CA TYR A 21 38.44 -16.04 -35.69
C TYR A 21 38.14 -16.85 -34.43
N ILE A 22 38.65 -18.08 -34.38
CA ILE A 22 38.55 -18.94 -33.20
C ILE A 22 39.91 -18.89 -32.51
N ARG A 23 39.91 -18.41 -31.27
CA ARG A 23 41.12 -18.38 -30.44
C ARG A 23 41.33 -19.74 -29.78
N GLY A 24 42.56 -20.06 -29.37
CA GLY A 24 42.90 -21.34 -28.74
C GLY A 24 42.11 -21.70 -27.47
N ASP A 25 41.47 -20.72 -26.81
CA ASP A 25 40.52 -20.95 -25.69
C ASP A 25 39.08 -21.22 -26.17
N SER A 26 38.91 -21.64 -27.43
CA SER A 26 37.62 -21.86 -28.11
C SER A 26 36.70 -20.63 -28.18
N LYS A 27 37.20 -19.43 -27.88
CA LYS A 27 36.41 -18.20 -28.01
C LYS A 27 36.31 -17.77 -29.46
N ILE A 28 35.08 -17.50 -29.87
CA ILE A 28 34.73 -17.06 -31.21
C ILE A 28 34.68 -15.54 -31.24
N PHE A 29 35.48 -14.95 -32.11
CA PHE A 29 35.44 -13.54 -32.45
C PHE A 29 34.97 -13.39 -33.89
N ARG A 30 34.10 -12.41 -34.14
CA ARG A 30 33.57 -12.10 -35.47
C ARG A 30 34.00 -10.68 -35.84
N PHE A 31 34.55 -10.51 -37.03
CA PHE A 31 35.04 -9.22 -37.52
C PHE A 31 34.32 -8.85 -38.80
N GLN A 32 33.86 -7.61 -38.91
CA GLN A 32 33.15 -7.13 -40.09
C GLN A 32 34.12 -6.93 -41.27
N ASN A 33 35.36 -6.54 -40.99
CA ASN A 33 36.40 -6.25 -41.98
C ASN A 33 37.83 -6.52 -41.45
N GLY A 34 38.83 -6.41 -42.34
CA GLY A 34 40.24 -6.59 -41.99
C GLY A 34 40.79 -5.53 -41.02
N LYS A 35 40.21 -4.33 -40.96
CA LYS A 35 40.61 -3.28 -40.00
C LYS A 35 40.32 -3.71 -38.57
N THR A 36 39.13 -4.26 -38.31
CA THR A 36 38.72 -4.75 -36.99
C THR A 36 39.52 -5.98 -36.56
N GLU A 37 39.79 -6.89 -37.48
CA GLU A 37 40.63 -8.07 -37.26
C GLU A 37 42.07 -7.65 -36.91
N SER A 38 42.67 -6.76 -37.70
CA SER A 38 44.05 -6.28 -37.49
C SER A 38 44.20 -5.59 -36.13
N LEU A 39 43.29 -4.68 -35.76
CA LEU A 39 43.34 -4.01 -34.46
C LEU A 39 43.17 -4.98 -33.28
N PHE A 40 42.35 -6.01 -33.44
CA PHE A 40 42.20 -7.07 -32.44
C PHE A 40 43.50 -7.88 -32.26
N LEU A 41 44.12 -8.29 -33.36
CA LEU A 41 45.38 -9.04 -33.33
C LEU A 41 46.54 -8.21 -32.78
N GLN A 42 46.55 -6.90 -33.06
CA GLN A 42 47.45 -5.92 -32.44
C GLN A 42 47.14 -5.65 -30.94
N ARG A 43 46.17 -6.35 -30.35
CA ARG A 43 45.75 -6.22 -28.94
C ARG A 43 45.33 -4.79 -28.57
N LYS A 44 44.81 -4.01 -29.52
CA LYS A 44 44.28 -2.67 -29.22
C LYS A 44 42.98 -2.79 -28.42
N ASN A 45 42.78 -1.89 -27.48
CA ASN A 45 41.57 -1.86 -26.67
C ASN A 45 40.46 -1.05 -27.38
N PRO A 46 39.31 -1.65 -27.73
CA PRO A 46 38.20 -0.93 -28.38
C PRO A 46 37.75 0.32 -27.62
N ARG A 47 37.85 0.33 -26.27
CA ARG A 47 37.47 1.47 -25.42
C ARG A 47 38.37 2.70 -25.61
N LYS A 48 39.53 2.56 -26.26
CA LYS A 48 40.42 3.67 -26.63
C LYS A 48 40.29 4.07 -28.11
N ILE A 49 39.49 3.34 -28.90
CA ILE A 49 39.31 3.58 -30.33
C ILE A 49 37.98 4.30 -30.58
N HIS A 50 38.08 5.58 -30.93
CA HIS A 50 36.99 6.57 -30.96
C HIS A 50 35.72 6.14 -31.72
N TRP A 51 35.87 5.43 -32.84
CA TRP A 51 34.76 5.08 -33.72
C TRP A 51 33.99 3.82 -33.28
N THR A 52 34.47 3.08 -32.28
CA THR A 52 33.81 1.84 -31.83
C THR A 52 32.58 2.12 -30.96
N THR A 53 31.61 1.21 -30.99
CA THR A 53 30.42 1.28 -30.13
C THR A 53 30.81 1.26 -28.64
N LEU A 54 31.86 0.51 -28.28
CA LEU A 54 32.37 0.41 -26.91
C LEU A 54 32.94 1.74 -26.40
N TYR A 55 33.73 2.44 -27.23
CA TYR A 55 34.24 3.78 -26.91
C TYR A 55 33.07 4.75 -26.70
N ARG A 56 32.11 4.78 -27.63
CA ARG A 56 30.97 5.70 -27.56
C ARG A 56 30.14 5.47 -26.29
N ARG A 57 29.90 4.21 -25.90
CA ARG A 57 29.20 3.85 -24.65
C ARG A 57 29.97 4.32 -23.41
N ALA A 58 31.28 4.09 -23.37
CA ALA A 58 32.13 4.51 -22.24
C ALA A 58 32.16 6.04 -22.07
N HIS A 59 32.16 6.78 -23.18
CA HIS A 59 32.21 8.25 -23.20
C HIS A 59 30.82 8.90 -23.32
N LYS A 60 29.76 8.13 -23.08
CA LYS A 60 28.35 8.56 -23.14
C LYS A 60 27.96 9.27 -24.45
N LYS A 61 28.63 8.97 -25.57
CA LYS A 61 28.33 9.56 -26.87
C LYS A 61 27.09 8.92 -27.48
N GLY A 62 26.07 9.72 -27.77
CA GLY A 62 24.84 9.26 -28.41
C GLY A 62 24.00 8.31 -27.56
N LEU A 63 24.18 8.33 -26.23
CA LEU A 63 23.12 7.88 -25.34
C LEU A 63 22.08 9.00 -25.29
N SER A 64 20.86 8.72 -25.72
CA SER A 64 19.72 9.48 -25.20
C SER A 64 19.69 9.23 -23.69
N GLU A 65 19.78 10.28 -22.88
CA GLU A 65 19.86 10.21 -21.42
C GLU A 65 18.60 9.61 -20.75
N GLU A 66 17.64 9.17 -21.55
CA GLU A 66 16.28 8.90 -21.12
C GLU A 66 15.92 7.40 -21.20
N ILE A 67 16.72 6.55 -20.55
CA ILE A 67 16.13 5.34 -19.94
C ILE A 67 15.74 5.74 -18.52
N ALA A 68 14.77 6.65 -18.41
CA ALA A 68 14.09 6.89 -17.15
C ALA A 68 13.60 5.53 -16.66
N LYS A 69 13.88 5.20 -15.38
CA LYS A 69 13.38 3.98 -14.76
C LYS A 69 11.86 3.96 -14.94
N LYS A 70 11.35 3.08 -15.80
CA LYS A 70 9.90 2.89 -15.97
C LYS A 70 9.33 2.43 -14.63
N ARG A 71 8.74 3.36 -13.88
CA ARG A 71 8.03 3.06 -12.64
C ARG A 71 6.70 2.42 -13.01
N THR A 72 6.61 1.11 -12.89
CA THR A 72 5.32 0.41 -12.96
C THR A 72 4.52 0.72 -11.70
N ARG A 73 3.28 1.20 -11.83
CA ARG A 73 2.38 1.37 -10.68
C ARG A 73 2.07 0.00 -10.06
N ARG A 74 2.18 -0.12 -8.74
CA ARG A 74 1.75 -1.31 -7.99
C ARG A 74 0.39 -1.04 -7.36
N THR A 75 -0.60 -1.89 -7.63
CA THR A 75 -1.91 -1.82 -6.97
C THR A 75 -1.87 -2.62 -5.67
N VAL A 76 -2.23 -2.00 -4.54
CA VAL A 76 -2.35 -2.70 -3.26
C VAL A 76 -3.75 -3.30 -3.16
N LYS A 77 -3.86 -4.60 -2.84
CA LYS A 77 -5.13 -5.30 -2.62
C LYS A 77 -5.27 -5.64 -1.14
N HIS A 78 -6.39 -5.26 -0.54
CA HIS A 78 -6.76 -5.66 0.83
C HIS A 78 -7.96 -6.60 0.76
N GLN A 79 -7.71 -7.92 0.80
CA GLN A 79 -8.72 -8.98 0.76
C GLN A 79 -8.51 -9.95 1.93
N ARG A 80 -8.50 -9.46 3.17
CA ARG A 80 -8.31 -10.28 4.36
C ARG A 80 -9.58 -10.31 5.21
N ALA A 81 -9.97 -11.51 5.64
CA ALA A 81 -11.02 -11.72 6.63
C ALA A 81 -10.53 -11.24 8.01
N ILE A 82 -11.47 -11.03 8.93
CA ILE A 82 -11.19 -10.69 10.32
C ILE A 82 -11.69 -11.85 11.19
N VAL A 83 -10.98 -12.18 12.27
CA VAL A 83 -11.46 -13.21 13.22
C VAL A 83 -12.84 -12.79 13.73
N GLY A 84 -13.83 -13.67 13.59
CA GLY A 84 -15.23 -13.40 13.94
C GLY A 84 -16.13 -12.91 12.78
N ALA A 85 -15.58 -12.64 11.59
CA ALA A 85 -16.39 -12.37 10.40
C ALA A 85 -15.67 -12.78 9.09
N SER A 86 -16.30 -13.64 8.30
CA SER A 86 -15.76 -14.03 6.99
C SER A 86 -15.81 -12.86 5.99
N LEU A 87 -14.95 -12.91 4.97
CA LEU A 87 -14.89 -11.89 3.92
C LEU A 87 -16.23 -11.68 3.20
N ASP A 88 -17.00 -12.75 3.03
CA ASP A 88 -18.25 -12.70 2.27
C ASP A 88 -19.35 -12.03 3.08
N VAL A 89 -19.42 -12.29 4.40
CA VAL A 89 -20.34 -11.56 5.31
C VAL A 89 -20.00 -10.07 5.35
N ILE A 90 -18.71 -9.71 5.35
CA ILE A 90 -18.27 -8.30 5.32
C ILE A 90 -18.67 -7.63 4.00
N LYS A 91 -18.48 -8.32 2.86
CA LYS A 91 -18.88 -7.80 1.55
C LYS A 91 -20.39 -7.63 1.46
N GLU A 92 -21.16 -8.61 1.91
CA GLU A 92 -22.62 -8.60 1.88
C GLU A 92 -23.19 -7.45 2.73
N ARG A 93 -22.69 -7.26 3.96
CA ARG A 93 -23.04 -6.09 4.78
C ARG A 93 -22.66 -4.77 4.11
N ARG A 94 -21.51 -4.72 3.43
CA ARG A 94 -21.05 -3.51 2.74
C ARG A 94 -21.86 -3.20 1.49
N SER A 95 -22.35 -4.22 0.78
CA SER A 95 -23.19 -4.08 -0.40
C SER A 95 -24.67 -3.79 -0.09
N GLN A 96 -25.08 -3.79 1.18
CA GLN A 96 -26.46 -3.42 1.56
C GLN A 96 -26.82 -2.03 1.04
N ARG A 97 -28.00 -1.94 0.41
CA ARG A 97 -28.53 -0.70 -0.18
C ARG A 97 -28.60 0.41 0.89
N PRO A 98 -28.25 1.66 0.55
CA PRO A 98 -28.27 2.76 1.51
C PRO A 98 -29.60 2.96 2.23
N GLU A 99 -30.72 2.67 1.56
CA GLU A 99 -32.09 2.77 2.08
C GLU A 99 -32.37 1.77 3.22
N ALA A 100 -31.91 0.53 3.08
CA ALA A 100 -32.03 -0.46 4.15
C ALA A 100 -31.18 -0.07 5.38
N ARG A 101 -30.02 0.55 5.15
CA ARG A 101 -29.17 1.07 6.22
C ARG A 101 -29.78 2.28 6.92
N SER A 102 -30.41 3.21 6.19
CA SER A 102 -31.07 4.37 6.81
C SER A 102 -32.32 3.96 7.58
N ALA A 103 -33.11 3.02 7.08
CA ALA A 103 -34.28 2.47 7.78
C ALA A 103 -33.90 1.78 9.10
N ALA A 104 -32.87 0.92 9.08
CA ALA A 104 -32.37 0.26 10.30
C ALA A 104 -31.83 1.28 11.32
N ARG A 105 -31.14 2.34 10.87
CA ARG A 105 -30.70 3.44 11.75
C ARG A 105 -31.88 4.19 12.36
N ALA A 106 -32.89 4.51 11.57
CA ALA A 106 -34.07 5.23 12.04
C ALA A 106 -34.84 4.41 13.09
N ALA A 107 -35.01 3.11 12.87
CA ALA A 107 -35.61 2.19 13.82
C ALA A 107 -34.83 2.12 15.14
N ALA A 108 -33.49 1.97 15.08
CA ALA A 108 -32.64 1.95 16.27
C ALA A 108 -32.67 3.26 17.05
N VAL A 109 -32.73 4.41 16.37
CA VAL A 109 -32.87 5.73 17.01
C VAL A 109 -34.22 5.86 17.69
N LYS A 110 -35.30 5.38 17.07
CA LYS A 110 -36.65 5.40 17.66
C LYS A 110 -36.71 4.55 18.93
N GLU A 111 -36.23 3.31 18.85
CA GLU A 111 -36.13 2.40 20.00
C GLU A 111 -35.26 3.00 21.13
N GLY A 112 -34.14 3.63 20.78
CA GLY A 112 -33.29 4.33 21.74
C GLY A 112 -33.98 5.51 22.43
N LYS A 113 -34.83 6.26 21.70
CA LYS A 113 -35.63 7.36 22.27
C LYS A 113 -36.73 6.83 23.20
N GLU A 114 -37.41 5.76 22.80
CA GLU A 114 -38.45 5.12 23.62
C GLU A 114 -37.88 4.54 24.92
N LYS A 115 -36.73 3.86 24.86
CA LYS A 115 -35.99 3.39 26.04
C LYS A 115 -35.58 4.53 26.98
N LYS A 116 -35.14 5.66 26.43
CA LYS A 116 -34.83 6.86 27.23
C LYS A 116 -36.08 7.45 27.88
N ALA A 117 -37.18 7.56 27.14
CA ALA A 117 -38.44 8.07 27.68
C ALA A 117 -39.00 7.17 28.81
N ALA A 118 -38.92 5.84 28.64
CA ALA A 118 -39.30 4.87 29.66
C ALA A 118 -38.38 4.94 30.90
N ALA A 119 -37.07 5.13 30.71
CA ALA A 119 -36.14 5.33 31.82
C ALA A 119 -36.39 6.67 32.55
N GLU A 120 -36.80 7.72 31.84
CA GLU A 120 -37.16 9.00 32.45
C GLU A 120 -38.50 8.93 33.19
N SER A 121 -39.51 8.24 32.66
CA SER A 121 -40.80 8.05 33.34
C SER A 121 -40.63 7.21 34.61
N ALA A 122 -39.82 6.14 34.56
CA ALA A 122 -39.44 5.37 35.75
C ALA A 122 -38.73 6.23 36.80
N LYS A 123 -37.77 7.08 36.38
CA LYS A 123 -37.09 8.03 37.29
C LYS A 123 -38.03 9.07 37.88
N LYS A 124 -39.03 9.55 37.13
CA LYS A 124 -40.05 10.49 37.64
C LYS A 124 -41.00 9.80 38.63
N ALA A 125 -41.39 8.55 38.36
CA ALA A 125 -42.21 7.74 39.28
C ALA A 125 -41.47 7.42 40.59
N GLU A 126 -40.18 7.09 40.53
CA GLU A 126 -39.32 6.92 41.70
C GLU A 126 -39.18 8.21 42.52
N LYS A 127 -38.95 9.36 41.85
CA LYS A 127 -38.91 10.66 42.54
C LYS A 127 -40.25 11.03 43.18
N ALA A 128 -41.38 10.71 42.55
CA ALA A 128 -42.71 10.92 43.11
C ALA A 128 -42.99 10.01 44.31
N LYS A 129 -42.55 8.74 44.26
CA LYS A 129 -42.62 7.81 45.40
C LYS A 129 -41.75 8.28 46.57
N ASN A 130 -40.53 8.76 46.30
CA ASN A 130 -39.64 9.29 47.33
C ASN A 130 -40.15 10.62 47.92
N ALA A 131 -40.79 11.47 47.11
CA ALA A 131 -41.46 12.67 47.59
C ALA A 131 -42.69 12.32 48.47
N ALA A 132 -43.50 11.34 48.07
CA ALA A 132 -44.63 10.86 48.86
C ALA A 132 -44.21 10.17 50.17
N ALA A 133 -43.09 9.44 50.17
CA ALA A 133 -42.47 8.88 51.38
C ALA A 133 -41.94 9.97 52.33
N SER A 134 -41.40 11.06 51.78
CA SER A 134 -40.99 12.23 52.57
C SER A 134 -42.17 13.01 53.17
N ALA A 135 -43.34 12.99 52.52
CA ALA A 135 -44.58 13.60 53.01
C ALA A 135 -45.28 12.75 54.09
N ARG A 136 -45.07 11.42 54.10
CA ARG A 136 -45.56 10.49 55.13
C ARG A 136 -44.65 10.39 56.37
N GLY A 137 -43.70 11.31 56.52
CA GLY A 137 -42.96 11.52 57.77
C GLY A 137 -41.90 10.47 58.11
N ASN A 138 -41.53 9.57 57.19
CA ASN A 138 -40.55 8.52 57.46
C ASN A 138 -39.28 8.61 56.58
N ALA A 139 -38.72 9.82 56.45
CA ALA A 139 -37.40 10.04 55.89
C ALA A 139 -36.65 11.13 56.66
N ALA A 140 -35.54 10.75 57.28
CA ALA A 140 -34.62 11.68 57.93
C ALA A 140 -34.17 12.75 56.94
N LYS A 141 -34.33 14.04 57.31
CA LYS A 141 -33.86 15.19 56.53
C LYS A 141 -32.34 15.20 56.48
N VAL A 142 -31.75 14.46 55.53
CA VAL A 142 -30.37 14.67 55.13
C VAL A 142 -30.35 15.86 54.16
N SER A 143 -29.62 16.91 54.53
CA SER A 143 -29.47 18.11 53.72
C SER A 143 -28.89 17.78 52.33
N LYS A 144 -29.19 18.61 51.34
CA LYS A 144 -28.68 18.50 49.95
C LYS A 144 -27.15 18.49 49.88
N GLN A 145 -26.49 18.92 50.95
CA GLN A 145 -25.04 18.92 51.15
C GLN A 145 -24.52 17.56 51.66
N GLY A 146 -25.31 16.80 52.43
CA GLY A 146 -24.96 15.44 52.88
C GLY A 146 -25.15 14.36 51.82
N ALA A 147 -26.02 14.58 50.82
CA ALA A 147 -26.26 13.64 49.72
C ALA A 147 -25.15 13.65 48.65
N LYS A 148 -24.31 14.70 48.62
CA LYS A 148 -23.07 14.71 47.84
C LYS A 148 -21.98 14.05 48.67
N GLY A 149 -22.02 12.72 48.75
CA GLY A 149 -20.88 11.94 49.24
C GLY A 149 -19.59 12.41 48.55
N ALA A 150 -18.47 12.31 49.28
CA ALA A 150 -17.15 12.76 48.82
C ALA A 150 -16.89 12.33 47.37
N ALA A 151 -16.40 13.26 46.56
CA ALA A 151 -16.10 13.02 45.15
C ALA A 151 -15.20 11.78 45.02
N PRO A 152 -15.59 10.76 44.22
CA PRO A 152 -14.75 9.58 44.06
C PRO A 152 -13.42 10.00 43.45
N LYS A 153 -12.33 9.69 44.16
CA LYS A 153 -10.96 9.96 43.72
C LYS A 153 -10.75 9.28 42.37
N VAL A 154 -10.52 10.08 41.33
CA VAL A 154 -10.29 9.58 39.96
C VAL A 154 -9.05 8.69 39.98
N GLN A 155 -9.25 7.38 39.87
CA GLN A 155 -8.14 6.44 39.68
C GLN A 155 -7.56 6.67 38.28
N ALA A 156 -6.28 7.06 38.23
CA ALA A 156 -5.53 7.12 36.99
C ALA A 156 -5.42 5.70 36.42
N ARG A 157 -6.18 5.43 35.36
CA ARG A 157 -5.99 4.23 34.54
C ARG A 157 -5.18 4.61 33.31
N THR A 158 -3.87 4.61 33.47
CA THR A 158 -2.91 4.58 32.37
C THR A 158 -2.17 3.25 32.40
N ARG A 159 -2.60 2.34 31.51
CA ARG A 159 -1.77 1.37 30.80
C ARG A 159 -2.52 0.88 29.57
#